data_AF-A0A1N7ND42-F1
#
_entry.id   AF-A0A1N7ND42-F1
#
_cell.length_a   1.000
_cell.length_b   1.000
_cell.length_c   1.000
_cell.angle_alpha   90.00
_cell.angle_beta   90.00
_cell.angle_gamma   90.00
#
_symmetry.space_group_name_H-M   'P 1'
#
loop_
_entity.id
_entity.type
_entity.pdbx_description
1 polymer ?
#
loop_
_entity_poly.entity_id
_entity_poly.type
_entity_poly.pdbx_seq_one_letter_code
_entity_poly.pdbx_strand_id
1 'polypeptide(L)'
;METNRGKDLEKLVRIIEEVYKTNNETVIHSNYKIENTDGNKRELDIFIESNINGYNVKIAIECKEYKSKVSASVVEAFHSKCLRIPEINKKIIVSKKGFQREAFAAAKNFGIELYNLEEVEKNSDEIFFIPLKKFVPVFTGYTIESLDCCTELIQEISEEKINLKHLDFEIFAAESDTTYNFSEIIRQGLQPIWSAFGYSAFFHWLRNKNVIQAEPFVVTCEGVYFFYDEKKIFLNQIKGFVNFRCDEIAIKTDNKVLLNSNNKNIKAFTQTFTDESKKLKGEIIIDKENNVHFFDSSNDVPVKLQVIAKYDPSTDKMDFL
;
A
#
# COMPACT_ATOMS: atom_id res chain seq x y z
N MET A 1 1.95 -3.96 26.51
CA MET A 1 1.62 -3.48 25.16
C MET A 1 0.30 -2.74 25.24
N GLU A 2 0.34 -1.41 25.28
CA GLU A 2 -0.87 -0.58 25.25
C GLU A 2 -1.64 -0.88 23.97
N THR A 3 -2.90 -1.27 24.13
CA THR A 3 -3.74 -1.64 23.02
C THR A 3 -4.13 -0.38 22.24
N ASN A 4 -3.60 -0.24 21.03
CA ASN A 4 -3.83 0.79 19.99
C ASN A 4 -5.31 1.02 19.57
N ARG A 5 -6.31 0.63 20.38
CA ARG A 5 -7.75 0.50 20.04
C ARG A 5 -8.51 1.84 19.90
N GLY A 6 -7.84 2.94 19.56
CA GLY A 6 -8.45 4.25 19.30
C GLY A 6 -7.84 4.98 18.10
N LYS A 7 -6.54 4.75 17.88
CA LYS A 7 -5.78 5.33 16.77
C LYS A 7 -6.31 4.94 15.39
N ASP A 8 -6.93 3.77 15.25
CA ASP A 8 -7.44 3.31 13.95
C ASP A 8 -8.65 4.14 13.50
N LEU A 9 -9.58 4.47 14.41
CA LEU A 9 -10.71 5.33 14.08
C LEU A 9 -10.25 6.75 13.77
N GLU A 10 -9.37 7.32 14.59
CA GLU A 10 -8.79 8.64 14.38
C GLU A 10 -8.08 8.75 13.03
N LYS A 11 -7.25 7.74 12.71
CA LYS A 11 -6.52 7.69 11.44
C LYS A 11 -7.47 7.61 10.25
N LEU A 12 -8.51 6.78 10.32
CA LEU A 12 -9.51 6.69 9.26
C LEU A 12 -10.27 7.99 9.07
N VAL A 13 -10.73 8.63 10.17
CA VAL A 13 -11.43 9.92 10.09
C VAL A 13 -10.51 11.00 9.52
N ARG A 14 -9.24 11.05 9.92
CA ARG A 14 -8.24 11.95 9.34
C ARG A 14 -8.14 11.76 7.82
N ILE A 15 -8.02 10.52 7.35
CA ILE A 15 -7.95 10.18 5.92
C ILE A 15 -9.21 10.65 5.18
N ILE A 16 -10.40 10.46 5.76
CA ILE A 16 -11.65 10.94 5.18
C ILE A 16 -11.64 12.46 5.04
N GLU A 17 -11.23 13.20 6.08
CA GLU A 17 -11.17 14.66 6.00
C GLU A 17 -10.12 15.14 4.97
N GLU A 18 -9.00 14.44 4.81
CA GLU A 18 -8.00 14.73 3.77
C GLU A 18 -8.57 14.56 2.35
N VAL A 19 -9.42 13.54 2.14
CA VAL A 19 -10.13 13.34 0.85
C VAL A 19 -11.08 14.51 0.56
N TYR A 20 -11.75 15.04 1.57
CA TYR A 20 -12.71 16.14 1.43
C TYR A 20 -12.08 17.54 1.50
N LYS A 21 -10.74 17.64 1.54
CA LYS A 21 -10.04 18.92 1.52
C LYS A 21 -10.28 19.63 0.18
N THR A 22 -11.04 20.73 0.24
CA THR A 22 -11.36 21.58 -0.94
C THR A 22 -10.60 22.91 -0.96
N ASN A 23 -10.08 23.34 0.19
CA ASN A 23 -9.31 24.57 0.34
C ASN A 23 -7.84 24.22 0.62
N ASN A 24 -6.90 24.84 -0.11
CA ASN A 24 -5.47 24.62 0.02
C ASN A 24 -4.92 25.07 1.40
N GLU A 25 -5.53 26.08 2.01
CA GLU A 25 -5.20 26.59 3.34
C GLU A 25 -5.77 25.72 4.49
N THR A 26 -6.54 24.68 4.18
CA THR A 26 -6.99 23.73 5.20
C THR A 26 -5.84 22.83 5.66
N VAL A 27 -5.60 22.77 6.95
CA VAL A 27 -4.64 21.86 7.58
C VAL A 27 -5.37 20.95 8.56
N ILE A 28 -5.07 19.65 8.50
CA ILE A 28 -5.69 18.62 9.34
C ILE A 28 -4.61 18.02 10.24
N HIS A 29 -4.78 18.23 11.54
CA HIS A 29 -3.87 17.78 12.58
C HIS A 29 -4.46 16.59 13.33
N SER A 30 -3.60 15.66 13.77
CA SER A 30 -3.97 14.57 14.68
C SER A 30 -3.30 14.77 16.04
N ASN A 31 -3.97 14.38 17.12
CA ASN A 31 -3.47 14.53 18.50
C ASN A 31 -3.01 15.96 18.80
N TYR A 32 -3.77 16.94 18.31
CA TYR A 32 -3.37 18.34 18.34
C TYR A 32 -3.53 18.93 19.74
N LYS A 33 -2.46 19.51 20.29
CA LYS A 33 -2.46 20.13 21.62
C LYS A 33 -2.62 21.64 21.49
N ILE A 34 -3.80 22.11 21.89
CA ILE A 34 -4.18 23.52 21.83
C ILE A 34 -4.30 24.10 23.24
N GLU A 35 -3.86 25.35 23.44
CA GLU A 35 -4.00 26.02 24.73
C GLU A 35 -5.44 26.47 24.93
N ASN A 36 -5.93 26.28 26.15
CA ASN A 36 -7.23 26.80 26.57
C ASN A 36 -7.08 28.16 27.26
N THR A 37 -8.20 28.77 27.66
CA THR A 37 -8.25 30.08 28.35
C THR A 37 -7.39 30.17 29.61
N ASP A 38 -7.03 29.04 30.21
CA ASP A 38 -6.28 28.98 31.46
C ASP A 38 -4.79 28.63 31.20
N GLY A 39 -4.34 28.66 29.94
CA GLY A 39 -2.98 28.33 29.53
C GLY A 39 -2.65 26.83 29.53
N ASN A 40 -3.65 25.96 29.77
CA ASN A 40 -3.44 24.52 29.79
C ASN A 40 -3.60 23.92 28.39
N LYS A 41 -2.66 23.06 27.98
CA LYS A 41 -2.75 22.32 26.72
C LYS A 41 -3.82 21.23 26.81
N ARG A 42 -4.77 21.25 25.89
CA ARG A 42 -5.83 20.27 25.70
C ARG A 42 -5.61 19.57 24.38
N GLU A 43 -5.58 18.25 24.40
CA GLU A 43 -5.43 17.44 23.20
C GLU A 43 -6.78 17.28 22.49
N LEU A 44 -6.83 17.42 21.17
CA LEU A 44 -7.97 17.12 20.31
C LEU A 44 -7.56 16.01 19.36
N ASP A 45 -8.39 14.97 19.24
CA ASP A 45 -8.07 13.78 18.45
C ASP A 45 -7.79 14.16 16.99
N ILE A 46 -8.67 14.98 16.41
CA ILE A 46 -8.45 15.66 15.12
C ILE A 46 -8.83 17.14 15.26
N PHE A 47 -7.96 18.00 14.74
CA PHE A 47 -8.17 19.44 14.67
C PHE A 47 -7.98 19.90 13.24
N ILE A 48 -8.99 20.58 12.70
CA ILE A 48 -8.95 21.16 11.35
C ILE A 48 -8.93 22.67 11.50
N GLU A 49 -7.99 23.32 10.84
CA GLU A 49 -7.99 24.76 10.67
C GLU A 49 -7.96 25.12 9.20
N SER A 50 -8.68 26.16 8.81
CA SER A 50 -8.74 26.66 7.45
C SER A 50 -8.90 28.16 7.47
N ASN A 51 -8.31 28.85 6.50
CA ASN A 51 -8.61 30.25 6.23
C ASN A 51 -9.52 30.33 5.00
N ILE A 52 -10.69 30.94 5.17
CA ILE A 52 -11.66 31.12 4.10
C ILE A 52 -11.86 32.62 3.94
N ASN A 53 -11.33 33.21 2.86
CA ASN A 53 -11.44 34.64 2.57
C ASN A 53 -10.96 35.55 3.73
N GLY A 54 -9.87 35.18 4.41
CA GLY A 54 -9.34 35.90 5.57
C GLY A 54 -9.98 35.52 6.91
N TYR A 55 -11.01 34.68 6.94
CA TYR A 55 -11.65 34.21 8.16
C TYR A 55 -11.09 32.84 8.58
N ASN A 56 -10.56 32.75 9.81
CA ASN A 56 -10.11 31.49 10.37
C ASN A 56 -11.29 30.67 10.88
N VAL A 57 -11.39 29.43 10.39
CA VAL A 57 -12.38 28.44 10.81
C VAL A 57 -11.66 27.26 11.42
N LYS A 58 -12.03 26.89 12.65
CA LYS A 58 -11.46 25.79 13.42
C LYS A 58 -12.53 24.77 13.77
N ILE A 59 -12.24 23.49 13.51
CA ILE A 59 -13.13 22.35 13.76
C ILE A 59 -12.41 21.38 14.70
N ALA A 60 -13.08 21.01 15.78
CA ALA A 60 -12.62 19.97 16.68
C ALA A 60 -13.44 18.69 16.46
N ILE A 61 -12.76 17.57 16.27
CA ILE A 61 -13.37 16.25 16.13
C ILE A 61 -12.82 15.34 17.22
N GLU A 62 -13.73 14.70 17.94
CA GLU A 62 -13.42 13.71 18.96
C GLU A 62 -13.86 12.31 18.48
N CYS A 63 -12.95 11.35 18.53
CA CYS A 63 -13.20 9.97 18.14
C CYS A 63 -13.45 9.11 19.38
N LYS A 64 -14.43 8.20 19.29
CA LYS A 64 -14.83 7.32 20.39
C LYS A 64 -14.98 5.88 19.90
N GLU A 65 -13.94 5.09 20.15
CA GLU A 65 -13.89 3.66 19.86
C GLU A 65 -14.25 2.82 21.11
N TYR A 66 -15.45 3.05 21.63
CA TYR A 66 -15.96 2.29 22.77
C TYR A 66 -16.57 0.97 22.35
N LYS A 67 -16.65 0.02 23.30
CA LYS A 67 -17.41 -1.23 23.11
C LYS A 67 -18.93 -1.02 23.24
N SER A 68 -19.34 0.11 23.79
CA SER A 68 -20.73 0.51 24.02
C SER A 68 -21.02 1.87 23.38
N LYS A 69 -22.33 2.21 23.28
CA LYS A 69 -22.79 3.52 22.80
C LYS A 69 -22.23 4.66 23.65
N VAL A 70 -21.87 5.75 23.00
CA VAL A 70 -21.39 6.99 23.65
C VAL A 70 -22.52 7.63 24.45
N SER A 71 -22.24 7.99 25.71
CA SER A 71 -23.21 8.59 26.64
C SER A 71 -23.30 10.11 26.53
N ALA A 72 -24.35 10.70 27.10
CA ALA A 72 -24.50 12.16 27.19
C ALA A 72 -23.33 12.82 27.92
N SER A 73 -22.82 12.20 28.98
CA SER A 73 -21.68 12.71 29.75
C SER A 73 -20.41 12.90 28.91
N VAL A 74 -20.18 12.06 27.89
CA VAL A 74 -19.05 12.21 26.96
C VAL A 74 -19.25 13.43 26.07
N VAL A 75 -20.47 13.65 25.59
CA VAL A 75 -20.84 14.81 24.77
C VAL A 75 -20.70 16.11 25.58
N GLU A 76 -21.21 16.12 26.81
CA GLU A 76 -21.10 17.25 27.75
C GLU A 76 -19.64 17.57 28.11
N ALA A 77 -18.82 16.54 28.35
CA ALA A 77 -17.40 16.70 28.62
C ALA A 77 -16.65 17.29 27.42
N PHE A 78 -16.93 16.80 26.20
CA PHE A 78 -16.34 17.36 24.99
C PHE A 78 -16.78 18.80 24.74
N HIS A 79 -18.06 19.11 24.96
CA HIS A 79 -18.56 20.48 24.89
C HIS A 79 -17.80 21.40 25.85
N SER A 80 -17.68 20.98 27.12
CA SER A 80 -16.99 21.74 28.18
C SER A 80 -15.50 21.94 27.89
N LYS A 81 -14.84 20.92 27.33
CA LYS A 81 -13.46 20.99 26.85
C LYS A 81 -13.31 22.06 25.77
N CYS A 82 -14.21 22.08 24.78
CA CYS A 82 -14.17 23.06 23.69
C CYS A 82 -14.60 24.47 24.11
N LEU A 83 -15.47 24.62 25.13
CA LEU A 83 -15.90 25.94 25.61
C LEU A 83 -14.72 26.77 26.16
N ARG A 84 -13.72 26.08 26.72
CA ARG A 84 -12.46 26.70 27.18
C ARG A 84 -11.48 26.98 26.05
N ILE A 85 -11.83 26.69 24.80
CA ILE A 85 -11.04 26.94 23.60
C ILE A 85 -11.95 27.73 22.64
N PRO A 86 -12.19 29.03 22.90
CA PRO A 86 -13.25 29.81 22.27
C PRO A 86 -13.11 29.96 20.76
N GLU A 87 -11.94 29.66 20.22
CA GLU A 87 -11.63 29.67 18.79
C GLU A 87 -12.20 28.48 18.02
N ILE A 88 -12.69 27.42 18.68
CA ILE A 88 -13.35 26.28 18.00
C ILE A 88 -14.75 26.70 17.53
N ASN A 89 -14.95 26.71 16.22
CA ASN A 89 -16.22 27.09 15.59
C ASN A 89 -17.18 25.90 15.41
N LYS A 90 -16.65 24.70 15.19
CA LYS A 90 -17.45 23.49 14.96
C LYS A 90 -16.93 22.31 15.78
N LYS A 91 -17.87 21.51 16.29
CA LYS A 91 -17.62 20.37 17.16
C LYS A 91 -18.26 19.12 16.56
N ILE A 92 -17.50 18.05 16.46
CA ILE A 92 -17.94 16.79 15.88
C ILE A 92 -17.51 15.65 16.81
N ILE A 93 -18.37 14.66 17.00
CA ILE A 93 -17.99 13.39 17.64
C ILE A 93 -18.24 12.26 16.66
N VAL A 94 -17.23 11.41 16.47
CA VAL A 94 -17.32 10.19 15.67
C VAL A 94 -17.29 8.98 16.60
N SER A 95 -18.25 8.06 16.46
CA SER A 95 -18.34 6.82 17.24
C SER A 95 -18.32 5.60 16.34
N LYS A 96 -17.75 4.49 16.84
CA LYS A 96 -17.81 3.17 16.19
C LYS A 96 -19.05 2.34 16.60
N LYS A 97 -19.70 2.71 17.72
CA LYS A 97 -20.86 2.00 18.28
C LYS A 97 -22.10 2.88 18.39
N GLY A 98 -22.06 4.08 17.82
CA GLY A 98 -23.12 5.08 17.91
C GLY A 98 -23.26 5.71 19.29
N PHE A 99 -24.45 6.21 19.57
CA PHE A 99 -24.76 7.12 20.68
C PHE A 99 -26.01 6.67 21.44
N GLN A 100 -26.06 6.95 22.73
CA GLN A 100 -27.26 6.78 23.57
C GLN A 100 -28.29 7.87 23.23
N ARG A 101 -29.56 7.63 23.54
CA ARG A 101 -30.67 8.55 23.24
C ARG A 101 -30.43 9.94 23.83
N GLU A 102 -29.95 10.00 25.08
CA GLU A 102 -29.66 11.23 25.81
C GLU A 102 -28.49 12.00 25.18
N ALA A 103 -27.53 11.30 24.57
CA ALA A 103 -26.38 11.90 23.89
C ALA A 103 -26.80 12.70 22.64
N PHE A 104 -27.83 12.24 21.91
CA PHE A 104 -28.41 12.98 20.80
C PHE A 104 -29.03 14.31 21.25
N ALA A 105 -29.77 14.29 22.36
CA ALA A 105 -30.38 15.50 22.92
C ALA A 105 -29.31 16.51 23.38
N ALA A 106 -28.28 16.04 24.09
CA ALA A 106 -27.15 16.87 24.49
C ALA A 106 -26.42 17.47 23.28
N ALA A 107 -26.11 16.65 22.27
CA ALA A 107 -25.39 17.10 21.07
C ALA A 107 -26.16 18.19 20.31
N LYS A 108 -27.49 18.02 20.17
CA LYS A 108 -28.37 19.03 19.57
C LYS A 108 -28.31 20.35 20.33
N ASN A 109 -28.41 20.32 21.66
CA ASN A 109 -28.37 21.53 22.50
C ASN A 109 -27.03 22.25 22.41
N PHE A 110 -25.94 21.50 22.22
CA PHE A 110 -24.57 22.02 22.20
C PHE A 110 -24.02 22.32 20.79
N GLY A 111 -24.83 22.10 19.74
CA GLY A 111 -24.40 22.28 18.35
C GLY A 111 -23.31 21.30 17.90
N ILE A 112 -23.27 20.11 18.50
CA ILE A 112 -22.29 19.06 18.18
C ILE A 112 -22.88 18.12 17.14
N GLU A 113 -22.16 17.89 16.04
CA GLU A 113 -22.54 16.87 15.07
C GLU A 113 -22.05 15.49 15.49
N LEU A 114 -22.90 14.48 15.26
CA LEU A 114 -22.62 13.10 15.62
C LEU A 114 -22.50 12.28 14.34
N TYR A 115 -21.41 11.55 14.20
CA TYR A 115 -21.16 10.62 13.10
C TYR A 115 -20.95 9.21 13.63
N ASN A 116 -21.48 8.22 12.93
CA ASN A 116 -21.31 6.81 13.24
C ASN A 116 -20.55 6.13 12.10
N LEU A 117 -19.56 5.32 12.46
CA LEU A 117 -18.88 4.42 11.54
C LEU A 117 -19.54 3.04 11.65
N GLU A 118 -20.37 2.69 10.68
CA GLU A 118 -21.18 1.48 10.66
C GLU A 118 -20.57 0.46 9.68
N GLU A 119 -20.68 -0.84 10.00
CA GLU A 119 -20.37 -1.90 9.04
C GLU A 119 -21.40 -1.88 7.92
N VAL A 120 -20.96 -2.07 6.68
CA VAL A 120 -21.88 -2.15 5.55
C VAL A 120 -22.34 -3.60 5.38
N GLU A 121 -23.66 -3.81 5.45
CA GLU A 121 -24.24 -5.13 5.19
C GLU A 121 -24.01 -5.56 3.74
N LYS A 122 -23.70 -6.85 3.55
CA LYS A 122 -23.29 -7.47 2.27
C LYS A 122 -24.33 -7.37 1.13
N ASN A 123 -25.58 -7.01 1.44
CA ASN A 123 -26.70 -6.95 0.48
C ASN A 123 -27.15 -5.51 0.18
N SER A 124 -26.28 -4.52 0.40
CA SER A 124 -26.54 -3.17 -0.10
C SER A 124 -26.26 -3.16 -1.60
N ASP A 125 -27.31 -3.29 -2.40
CA ASP A 125 -27.29 -3.34 -3.87
C ASP A 125 -26.68 -2.09 -4.55
N GLU A 126 -26.18 -1.11 -3.76
CA GLU A 126 -25.68 0.18 -4.22
C GLU A 126 -24.19 0.42 -3.92
N ILE A 127 -23.43 -0.56 -3.42
CA ILE A 127 -22.01 -0.33 -3.06
C ILE A 127 -21.07 -1.33 -3.76
N PHE A 128 -20.49 -0.87 -4.87
CA PHE A 128 -19.37 -1.52 -5.55
C PHE A 128 -18.09 -1.38 -4.71
N PHE A 129 -17.98 -2.16 -3.63
CA PHE A 129 -16.67 -2.36 -3.01
C PHE A 129 -15.74 -3.02 -4.02
N ILE A 130 -14.50 -2.56 -4.05
CA ILE A 130 -13.53 -2.99 -5.05
C ILE A 130 -12.99 -4.35 -4.61
N PRO A 131 -13.08 -5.40 -5.44
CA PRO A 131 -12.39 -6.66 -5.14
C PRO A 131 -10.88 -6.42 -5.11
N LEU A 132 -10.28 -6.57 -3.92
CA LEU A 132 -8.84 -6.41 -3.76
C LEU A 132 -8.13 -7.74 -3.89
N LYS A 133 -7.17 -7.76 -4.81
CA LYS A 133 -6.27 -8.90 -5.03
C LYS A 133 -4.85 -8.41 -4.91
N LYS A 134 -4.05 -9.13 -4.13
CA LYS A 134 -2.60 -9.01 -4.11
C LYS A 134 -2.06 -9.91 -5.21
N PHE A 135 -1.20 -9.35 -6.04
CA PHE A 135 -0.44 -10.12 -7.01
C PHE A 135 0.98 -10.35 -6.51
N VAL A 136 1.44 -11.59 -6.49
CA VAL A 136 2.80 -11.94 -6.07
C VAL A 136 3.42 -12.87 -7.11
N PRO A 137 4.31 -12.38 -7.99
CA PRO A 137 5.09 -13.25 -8.85
C PRO A 137 6.13 -13.98 -7.99
N VAL A 138 6.03 -15.31 -7.96
CA VAL A 138 6.94 -16.20 -7.24
C VAL A 138 7.90 -16.79 -8.24
N PHE A 139 9.19 -16.49 -8.11
CA PHE A 139 10.22 -17.13 -8.93
C PHE A 139 10.26 -18.65 -8.67
N THR A 140 10.20 -19.43 -9.74
CA THR A 140 10.20 -20.90 -9.66
C THR A 140 11.45 -21.55 -10.24
N GLY A 141 12.28 -20.80 -10.96
CA GLY A 141 13.52 -21.30 -11.57
C GLY A 141 13.79 -20.67 -12.92
N TYR A 142 14.81 -21.16 -13.61
CA TYR A 142 15.14 -20.77 -14.98
C TYR A 142 15.18 -21.99 -15.90
N THR A 143 14.95 -21.76 -17.18
CA THR A 143 15.12 -22.73 -18.25
C THR A 143 16.18 -22.20 -19.21
N ILE A 144 17.22 -22.98 -19.48
CA ILE A 144 18.23 -22.62 -20.49
C ILE A 144 17.72 -23.06 -21.84
N GLU A 145 17.71 -22.12 -22.78
CA GLU A 145 17.34 -22.40 -24.17
C GLU A 145 18.58 -22.66 -25.02
N SER A 146 19.60 -21.79 -24.90
CA SER A 146 20.82 -21.92 -25.68
C SER A 146 22.04 -21.30 -24.99
N LEU A 147 23.21 -21.81 -25.37
CA LEU A 147 24.52 -21.26 -25.03
C LEU A 147 25.17 -20.77 -26.32
N ASP A 148 25.60 -19.51 -26.32
CA ASP A 148 26.39 -18.94 -27.41
C ASP A 148 27.86 -19.11 -27.08
N CYS A 149 28.56 -19.87 -27.93
CA CYS A 149 29.92 -20.30 -27.66
C CYS A 149 30.83 -20.16 -28.88
N CYS A 150 32.12 -19.88 -28.66
CA CYS A 150 33.14 -19.90 -29.69
C CYS A 150 34.42 -20.61 -29.23
N THR A 151 35.23 -21.08 -30.18
CA THR A 151 36.50 -21.80 -29.90
C THR A 151 37.75 -20.91 -30.08
N GLU A 152 37.58 -19.69 -30.57
CA GLU A 152 38.68 -18.75 -30.82
C GLU A 152 38.67 -17.66 -29.73
N LEU A 153 39.68 -17.64 -28.86
CA LEU A 153 39.88 -16.51 -27.95
C LEU A 153 40.49 -15.35 -28.73
N ILE A 154 39.89 -14.17 -28.65
CA ILE A 154 40.62 -12.95 -28.94
C ILE A 154 41.53 -12.69 -27.72
N GLN A 155 42.80 -13.07 -27.87
CA GLN A 155 43.99 -12.84 -27.03
C GLN A 155 44.30 -13.81 -25.85
N GLU A 156 45.48 -14.42 -25.94
CA GLU A 156 46.13 -15.39 -25.03
C GLU A 156 46.56 -14.78 -23.69
N ILE A 157 46.12 -15.31 -22.54
CA ILE A 157 46.81 -15.13 -21.23
C ILE A 157 46.63 -16.39 -20.33
N SER A 158 47.63 -16.64 -19.46
CA SER A 158 47.95 -17.83 -18.65
C SER A 158 46.88 -18.36 -17.69
N GLU A 159 46.88 -19.68 -17.46
CA GLU A 159 45.82 -20.45 -16.77
C GLU A 159 46.33 -21.21 -15.51
N GLU A 160 45.55 -21.20 -14.42
CA GLU A 160 45.57 -22.21 -13.33
C GLU A 160 44.13 -22.72 -13.06
N LYS A 161 43.99 -23.95 -12.53
CA LYS A 161 42.74 -24.74 -12.51
C LYS A 161 42.16 -24.87 -11.10
N ILE A 162 40.85 -24.62 -10.91
CA ILE A 162 40.09 -24.98 -9.69
C ILE A 162 38.76 -25.69 -10.05
N ASN A 163 38.40 -26.71 -9.27
CA ASN A 163 37.37 -27.72 -9.56
C ASN A 163 36.11 -27.55 -8.70
N LEU A 164 34.89 -27.48 -9.28
CA LEU A 164 33.60 -27.57 -8.56
C LEU A 164 32.49 -28.26 -9.37
N LYS A 165 31.60 -28.98 -8.66
CA LYS A 165 30.67 -29.99 -9.19
C LYS A 165 29.27 -29.48 -9.60
N HIS A 166 28.77 -30.11 -10.68
CA HIS A 166 27.38 -30.28 -11.18
C HIS A 166 26.75 -29.22 -12.12
N LEU A 167 27.34 -29.10 -13.32
CA LEU A 167 26.87 -29.64 -14.62
C LEU A 167 28.15 -30.24 -15.28
N ASP A 168 28.09 -31.21 -16.19
CA ASP A 168 29.28 -32.00 -16.65
C ASP A 168 30.30 -31.23 -17.54
N PHE A 169 30.60 -29.98 -17.21
CA PHE A 169 31.72 -29.19 -17.73
C PHE A 169 32.09 -28.08 -16.73
N GLU A 170 33.39 -27.90 -16.48
CA GLU A 170 33.93 -26.88 -15.55
C GLU A 170 33.97 -25.50 -16.23
N ILE A 171 33.51 -24.45 -15.53
CA ILE A 171 33.48 -23.07 -16.05
C ILE A 171 34.55 -22.21 -15.36
N PHE A 172 35.38 -21.55 -16.15
CA PHE A 172 36.59 -20.82 -15.74
C PHE A 172 36.51 -19.34 -16.09
N ALA A 173 37.14 -18.51 -15.25
CA ALA A 173 37.39 -17.09 -15.52
C ALA A 173 38.75 -16.91 -16.22
N ALA A 174 38.85 -15.97 -17.16
CA ALA A 174 40.11 -15.69 -17.86
C ALA A 174 41.18 -15.01 -16.99
N GLU A 175 40.80 -14.34 -15.90
CA GLU A 175 41.70 -13.48 -15.12
C GLU A 175 41.77 -13.81 -13.61
N SER A 176 41.11 -14.89 -13.15
CA SER A 176 41.16 -15.28 -11.75
C SER A 176 40.99 -16.79 -11.55
N ASP A 177 41.55 -17.31 -10.46
CA ASP A 177 41.40 -18.71 -10.00
C ASP A 177 39.96 -19.06 -9.54
N THR A 178 38.98 -18.23 -9.88
CA THR A 178 37.62 -18.36 -9.39
C THR A 178 36.81 -19.31 -10.29
N THR A 179 36.41 -20.46 -9.76
CA THR A 179 35.40 -21.31 -10.42
C THR A 179 34.02 -20.68 -10.26
N TYR A 180 33.32 -20.45 -11.37
CA TYR A 180 31.95 -19.94 -11.34
C TYR A 180 30.95 -21.09 -11.37
N ASN A 181 29.98 -21.05 -10.45
CA ASN A 181 28.80 -21.91 -10.57
C ASN A 181 27.90 -21.34 -11.69
N PHE A 182 27.47 -22.19 -12.63
CA PHE A 182 26.60 -21.75 -13.74
C PHE A 182 25.33 -21.01 -13.25
N SER A 183 24.74 -21.45 -12.14
CA SER A 183 23.61 -20.76 -11.50
C SER A 183 24.00 -19.39 -10.93
N GLU A 184 25.24 -19.23 -10.49
CA GLU A 184 25.78 -17.98 -9.96
C GLU A 184 26.07 -16.96 -11.05
N ILE A 185 26.57 -17.40 -12.22
CA ILE A 185 26.73 -16.54 -13.41
C ILE A 185 25.37 -15.96 -13.81
N ILE A 186 24.36 -16.82 -13.91
CA ILE A 186 22.99 -16.39 -14.24
C ILE A 186 22.48 -15.45 -13.15
N ARG A 187 22.62 -15.81 -11.87
CA ARG A 187 22.14 -14.97 -10.76
C ARG A 187 22.79 -13.58 -10.77
N GLN A 188 24.10 -13.49 -10.97
CA GLN A 188 24.82 -12.22 -11.05
C GLN A 188 24.45 -11.43 -12.29
N GLY A 189 24.36 -12.08 -13.46
CA GLY A 189 23.96 -11.42 -14.71
C GLY A 189 22.53 -10.88 -14.69
N LEU A 190 21.62 -11.56 -13.98
CA LEU A 190 20.22 -11.13 -13.83
C LEU A 190 20.00 -10.17 -12.66
N GLN A 191 20.90 -10.12 -11.68
CA GLN A 191 20.74 -9.29 -10.47
C GLN A 191 20.42 -7.82 -10.78
N PRO A 192 21.08 -7.14 -11.74
CA PRO A 192 20.80 -5.74 -12.07
C PRO A 192 19.38 -5.48 -12.59
N ILE A 193 18.74 -6.50 -13.17
CA ILE A 193 17.43 -6.40 -13.84
C ILE A 193 16.34 -7.26 -13.17
N TRP A 194 16.63 -7.85 -12.01
CA TRP A 194 15.76 -8.84 -11.37
C TRP A 194 14.33 -8.34 -11.13
N SER A 195 14.18 -7.09 -10.68
CA SER A 195 12.87 -6.49 -10.46
C SER A 195 12.06 -6.35 -11.74
N ALA A 196 12.71 -6.11 -12.89
CA ALA A 196 12.04 -5.93 -14.18
C ALA A 196 11.33 -7.22 -14.62
N PHE A 197 11.90 -8.39 -14.35
CA PHE A 197 11.26 -9.67 -14.67
C PHE A 197 9.95 -9.87 -13.90
N GLY A 198 9.91 -9.51 -12.61
CA GLY A 198 8.67 -9.60 -11.83
C GLY A 198 7.56 -8.70 -12.37
N TYR A 199 7.89 -7.47 -12.80
CA TYR A 199 6.94 -6.58 -13.47
C TYR A 199 6.52 -7.10 -14.84
N SER A 200 7.47 -7.60 -15.64
CA SER A 200 7.17 -8.18 -16.95
C SER A 200 6.20 -9.36 -16.83
N ALA A 201 6.49 -10.30 -15.91
CA ALA A 201 5.62 -11.42 -15.61
C ALA A 201 4.23 -10.96 -15.15
N PHE A 202 4.14 -9.92 -14.31
CA PHE A 202 2.86 -9.32 -13.92
C PHE A 202 2.08 -8.78 -15.13
N PHE A 203 2.73 -7.99 -15.99
CA PHE A 203 2.09 -7.40 -17.15
C PHE A 203 1.66 -8.44 -18.18
N HIS A 204 2.48 -9.46 -18.44
CA HIS A 204 2.08 -10.58 -19.30
C HIS A 204 0.93 -11.37 -18.71
N TRP A 205 0.98 -11.66 -17.40
CA TRP A 205 -0.13 -12.31 -16.70
C TRP A 205 -1.43 -11.49 -16.78
N LEU A 206 -1.37 -10.15 -16.68
CA LEU A 206 -2.55 -9.30 -16.83
C LEU A 206 -3.28 -9.52 -18.15
N ARG A 207 -2.52 -9.77 -19.23
CA ARG A 207 -3.03 -10.01 -20.58
C ARG A 207 -3.52 -11.44 -20.79
N ASN A 208 -2.69 -12.43 -20.48
CA ASN A 208 -2.92 -13.82 -20.86
C ASN A 208 -3.60 -14.68 -19.78
N LYS A 209 -3.61 -14.22 -18.51
CA LYS A 209 -4.15 -14.92 -17.33
C LYS A 209 -3.52 -16.29 -17.02
N ASN A 210 -2.38 -16.63 -17.63
CA ASN A 210 -1.69 -17.90 -17.39
C ASN A 210 -0.96 -17.89 -16.05
N VAL A 211 -1.14 -18.92 -15.23
CA VAL A 211 -0.48 -19.00 -13.91
C VAL A 211 1.05 -19.02 -14.00
N ILE A 212 1.61 -19.56 -15.10
CA ILE A 212 3.05 -19.60 -15.33
C ILE A 212 3.41 -18.54 -16.36
N GLN A 213 4.43 -17.74 -16.05
CA GLN A 213 5.03 -16.77 -16.97
C GLN A 213 6.51 -17.09 -17.15
N ALA A 214 6.99 -16.98 -18.38
CA ALA A 214 8.38 -17.22 -18.74
C ALA A 214 8.91 -15.95 -19.40
N GLU A 215 9.90 -15.30 -18.77
CA GLU A 215 10.47 -14.05 -19.25
C GLU A 215 11.86 -14.29 -19.83
N PRO A 216 12.12 -13.92 -21.09
CA PRO A 216 13.39 -14.21 -21.74
C PRO A 216 14.53 -13.41 -21.11
N PHE A 217 15.70 -14.02 -20.98
CA PHE A 217 16.91 -13.35 -20.53
C PHE A 217 18.09 -13.67 -21.44
N VAL A 218 19.06 -12.75 -21.44
CA VAL A 218 20.39 -12.95 -22.02
C VAL A 218 21.41 -12.49 -20.99
N VAL A 219 22.31 -13.38 -20.58
CA VAL A 219 23.47 -13.04 -19.75
C VAL A 219 24.69 -13.07 -20.64
N THR A 220 25.39 -11.95 -20.72
CA THR A 220 26.69 -11.89 -21.40
C THR A 220 27.77 -12.37 -20.45
N CYS A 221 28.69 -13.17 -20.96
CA CYS A 221 29.75 -13.80 -20.20
C CYS A 221 31.09 -13.35 -20.79
N GLU A 222 31.80 -12.47 -20.09
CA GLU A 222 33.13 -12.00 -20.52
C GLU A 222 34.21 -12.84 -19.85
N GLY A 223 35.15 -13.37 -20.66
CA GLY A 223 36.26 -14.18 -20.15
C GLY A 223 35.84 -15.51 -19.53
N VAL A 224 34.62 -15.98 -19.79
CA VAL A 224 34.11 -17.26 -19.27
C VAL A 224 34.34 -18.36 -20.29
N TYR A 225 34.91 -19.50 -19.88
CA TYR A 225 35.11 -20.65 -20.78
C TYR A 225 34.93 -21.99 -20.07
N PHE A 226 34.77 -23.05 -20.84
CA PHE A 226 34.78 -24.43 -20.38
C PHE A 226 35.54 -25.32 -21.34
N PHE A 227 35.99 -26.48 -20.87
CA PHE A 227 36.59 -27.50 -21.73
C PHE A 227 35.55 -28.55 -22.12
N TYR A 228 35.48 -28.87 -23.41
CA TYR A 228 34.67 -29.96 -23.94
C TYR A 228 35.44 -30.66 -25.06
N ASP A 229 35.62 -31.97 -24.96
CA ASP A 229 36.39 -32.76 -25.94
C ASP A 229 37.80 -32.18 -26.19
N GLU A 230 38.53 -31.89 -25.10
CA GLU A 230 39.88 -31.28 -25.10
C GLU A 230 39.98 -29.87 -25.74
N LYS A 231 38.86 -29.27 -26.16
CA LYS A 231 38.81 -27.93 -26.73
C LYS A 231 38.39 -26.91 -25.69
N LYS A 232 39.08 -25.76 -25.68
CA LYS A 232 38.66 -24.57 -24.93
C LYS A 232 37.49 -23.91 -25.66
N ILE A 233 36.35 -23.79 -24.99
CA ILE A 233 35.12 -23.19 -25.52
C ILE A 233 34.79 -21.98 -24.67
N PHE A 234 34.82 -20.79 -25.27
CA PHE A 234 34.37 -19.57 -24.63
C PHE A 234 32.86 -19.52 -24.64
N LEU A 235 32.28 -19.24 -23.47
CA LEU A 235 30.87 -18.98 -23.31
C LEU A 235 30.68 -17.46 -23.44
N ASN A 236 30.07 -17.03 -24.54
CA ASN A 236 29.82 -15.61 -24.82
C ASN A 236 28.50 -15.16 -24.21
N GLN A 237 27.44 -15.99 -24.35
CA GLN A 237 26.11 -15.67 -23.82
C GLN A 237 25.36 -16.91 -23.34
N ILE A 238 24.55 -16.72 -22.31
CA ILE A 238 23.53 -17.68 -21.86
C ILE A 238 22.17 -17.08 -22.19
N LYS A 239 21.35 -17.80 -22.96
CA LYS A 239 19.98 -17.40 -23.31
C LYS A 239 19.00 -18.38 -22.70
N GLY A 240 17.91 -17.87 -22.16
CA GLY A 240 16.91 -18.69 -21.51
C GLY A 240 15.72 -17.91 -21.02
N PHE A 241 14.96 -18.51 -20.12
CA PHE A 241 13.77 -17.93 -19.52
C PHE A 241 13.84 -17.98 -18.00
N VAL A 242 13.43 -16.89 -17.35
CA VAL A 242 13.13 -16.84 -15.93
C VAL A 242 11.65 -17.20 -15.77
N ASN A 243 11.37 -18.21 -14.95
CA ASN A 243 10.02 -18.70 -14.76
C ASN A 243 9.42 -18.15 -13.45
N PHE A 244 8.19 -17.67 -13.55
CA PHE A 244 7.40 -17.18 -12.43
C PHE A 244 6.08 -17.92 -12.35
N ARG A 245 5.68 -18.26 -11.13
CA ARG A 245 4.29 -18.56 -10.81
C ARG A 245 3.60 -17.29 -10.33
N CYS A 246 2.53 -16.93 -11.00
CA CYS A 246 1.77 -15.71 -10.78
C CYS A 246 0.50 -16.05 -10.01
N ASP A 247 0.55 -15.88 -8.69
CA ASP A 247 -0.57 -16.19 -7.80
C ASP A 247 -1.40 -14.92 -7.51
N GLU A 248 -2.73 -15.03 -7.67
CA GLU A 248 -3.68 -14.04 -7.15
C GLU A 248 -4.09 -14.42 -5.73
N ILE A 249 -3.92 -13.50 -4.78
CA ILE A 249 -4.32 -13.70 -3.40
C ILE A 249 -5.41 -12.69 -3.07
N ALA A 250 -6.62 -13.16 -2.78
CA ALA A 250 -7.69 -12.30 -2.31
C ALA A 250 -7.30 -11.65 -0.98
N ILE A 251 -7.45 -10.33 -0.90
CA ILE A 251 -7.19 -9.59 0.34
C ILE A 251 -8.51 -9.45 1.08
N LYS A 252 -8.51 -9.84 2.36
CA LYS A 252 -9.65 -9.60 3.24
C LYS A 252 -9.81 -8.09 3.46
N THR A 253 -11.02 -7.60 3.28
CA THR A 253 -11.36 -6.20 3.55
C THR A 253 -12.42 -6.07 4.64
N ASP A 254 -12.40 -4.92 5.29
CA ASP A 254 -13.40 -4.49 6.27
C ASP A 254 -14.07 -3.22 5.73
N ASN A 255 -15.37 -3.33 5.48
CA ASN A 255 -16.13 -2.37 4.70
C ASN A 255 -17.07 -1.60 5.63
N LYS A 256 -16.94 -0.28 5.65
CA LYS A 256 -17.71 0.59 6.54
C LYS A 256 -18.22 1.83 5.84
N VAL A 257 -19.20 2.46 6.47
CA VAL A 257 -19.78 3.72 6.05
C VAL A 257 -19.70 4.71 7.21
N LEU A 258 -19.21 5.91 6.95
CA LEU A 258 -19.29 7.03 7.87
C LEU A 258 -20.53 7.83 7.55
N LEU A 259 -21.49 7.88 8.47
CA LEU A 259 -22.76 8.57 8.27
C LEU A 259 -23.11 9.48 9.43
N ASN A 260 -23.82 10.56 9.15
CA ASN A 260 -24.34 11.44 10.18
C ASN A 260 -25.44 10.70 10.96
N SER A 261 -25.28 10.64 12.29
CA SER A 261 -26.14 9.82 13.16
C SER A 261 -27.57 10.35 13.27
N ASN A 262 -27.80 11.62 12.95
CA ASN A 262 -29.12 12.26 13.03
C ASN A 262 -29.95 12.05 11.76
N ASN A 263 -29.40 12.42 10.60
CA ASN A 263 -30.13 12.42 9.33
C ASN A 263 -29.78 11.25 8.40
N LYS A 264 -28.82 10.40 8.80
CA LYS A 264 -28.33 9.25 8.03
C LYS A 264 -27.67 9.60 6.69
N ASN A 265 -27.34 10.88 6.45
CA ASN A 265 -26.56 11.27 5.29
C ASN A 265 -25.17 10.63 5.34
N ILE A 266 -24.80 9.99 4.24
CA ILE A 266 -23.50 9.33 4.09
C ILE A 266 -22.43 10.40 3.83
N LYS A 267 -21.35 10.35 4.62
CA LYS A 267 -20.15 11.16 4.39
C LYS A 267 -19.13 10.41 3.55
N ALA A 268 -18.88 9.13 3.80
CA ALA A 268 -17.92 8.36 3.01
C ALA A 268 -18.19 6.86 3.13
N PHE A 269 -17.87 6.11 2.08
CA PHE A 269 -17.64 4.67 2.18
C PHE A 269 -16.15 4.40 2.32
N THR A 270 -15.81 3.42 3.14
CA THR A 270 -14.43 3.06 3.46
C THR A 270 -14.25 1.57 3.32
N GLN A 271 -13.16 1.16 2.68
CA GLN A 271 -12.74 -0.23 2.59
C GLN A 271 -11.30 -0.33 3.12
N THR A 272 -11.16 -0.88 4.33
CA THR A 272 -9.87 -1.12 4.97
C THR A 272 -9.34 -2.47 4.50
N PHE A 273 -8.06 -2.55 4.15
CA PHE A 273 -7.41 -3.81 3.81
C PHE A 273 -6.12 -4.00 4.62
N THR A 274 -5.81 -5.26 4.93
CA THR A 274 -4.62 -5.62 5.72
C THR A 274 -3.91 -6.81 5.09
N ASP A 275 -2.59 -6.70 4.98
CA ASP A 275 -1.70 -7.80 4.63
C ASP A 275 -0.75 -8.08 5.80
N GLU A 276 -1.11 -9.07 6.61
CA GLU A 276 -0.34 -9.47 7.80
C GLU A 276 1.07 -9.93 7.44
N SER A 277 1.26 -10.56 6.27
CA SER A 277 2.57 -11.08 5.84
C SER A 277 3.60 -9.97 5.59
N LYS A 278 3.13 -8.80 5.15
CA LYS A 278 3.96 -7.62 4.89
C LYS A 278 3.80 -6.54 5.96
N LYS A 279 2.97 -6.77 6.98
CA LYS A 279 2.56 -5.77 7.98
C LYS A 279 2.03 -4.49 7.33
N LEU A 280 1.31 -4.63 6.22
CA LEU A 280 0.73 -3.50 5.49
C LEU A 280 -0.74 -3.33 5.87
N LYS A 281 -1.17 -2.08 5.97
CA LYS A 281 -2.56 -1.69 6.12
C LYS A 281 -2.82 -0.52 5.18
N GLY A 282 -3.97 -0.54 4.51
CA GLY A 282 -4.38 0.58 3.68
C GLY A 282 -5.87 0.85 3.77
N GLU A 283 -6.22 2.05 3.38
CA GLU A 283 -7.61 2.53 3.33
C GLU A 283 -7.96 2.91 1.90
N ILE A 284 -9.14 2.51 1.48
CA ILE A 284 -9.78 2.98 0.25
C ILE A 284 -10.99 3.81 0.66
N ILE A 285 -11.02 5.06 0.23
CA ILE A 285 -12.14 5.97 0.47
C ILE A 285 -12.86 6.18 -0.85
N ILE A 286 -14.17 5.94 -0.85
CA ILE A 286 -15.06 6.30 -1.95
C ILE A 286 -15.83 7.52 -1.49
N ASP A 287 -15.58 8.65 -2.16
CA ASP A 287 -16.23 9.92 -1.81
C ASP A 287 -17.66 10.00 -2.38
N LYS A 288 -18.36 11.08 -2.03
CA LYS A 288 -19.75 11.35 -2.46
C LYS A 288 -19.92 11.46 -3.98
N GLU A 289 -18.84 11.67 -4.72
CA GLU A 289 -18.80 11.77 -6.19
C GLU A 289 -18.38 10.44 -6.83
N ASN A 290 -18.26 9.36 -6.03
CA ASN A 290 -17.77 8.04 -6.41
C ASN A 290 -16.31 8.02 -6.90
N ASN A 291 -15.50 9.04 -6.56
CA ASN A 291 -14.07 8.94 -6.80
C ASN A 291 -13.41 8.05 -5.74
N VAL A 292 -12.46 7.25 -6.19
CA VAL A 292 -11.73 6.30 -5.35
C VAL A 292 -10.38 6.86 -4.97
N HIS A 293 -10.10 6.90 -3.67
CA HIS A 293 -8.84 7.39 -3.12
C HIS A 293 -8.15 6.29 -2.33
N PHE A 294 -6.87 6.08 -2.58
CA PHE A 294 -6.08 5.02 -1.95
C PHE A 294 -5.07 5.61 -0.97
N PHE A 295 -4.91 4.99 0.19
CA PHE A 295 -3.97 5.41 1.23
C PHE A 295 -3.21 4.21 1.80
N ASP A 296 -1.91 4.39 2.04
CA ASP A 296 -1.14 3.56 2.96
C ASP A 296 -1.35 4.11 4.37
N SER A 297 -1.89 3.27 5.26
CA SER A 297 -2.18 3.58 6.66
C SER A 297 -1.36 2.73 7.63
N SER A 298 -0.32 2.06 7.13
CA SER A 298 0.57 1.18 7.91
C SER A 298 1.30 1.95 9.01
N ASN A 299 1.73 3.18 8.72
CA ASN A 299 2.41 4.06 9.66
C ASN A 299 1.44 5.04 10.34
N ASP A 300 1.89 5.74 11.39
CA ASP A 300 1.06 6.68 12.16
C ASP A 300 0.49 7.80 11.29
N VAL A 301 1.28 8.33 10.35
CA VAL A 301 0.86 9.33 9.36
C VAL A 301 0.49 8.62 8.06
N PRO A 302 -0.78 8.66 7.63
CA PRO A 302 -1.21 8.09 6.36
C PRO A 302 -0.62 8.82 5.16
N VAL A 303 -0.30 8.06 4.11
CA VAL A 303 0.21 8.59 2.85
C VAL A 303 -0.79 8.29 1.73
N LYS A 304 -1.19 9.32 0.98
CA LYS A 304 -2.04 9.14 -0.20
C LYS A 304 -1.22 8.43 -1.29
N LEU A 305 -1.77 7.34 -1.82
CA LEU A 305 -1.17 6.58 -2.90
C LEU A 305 -1.57 7.15 -4.25
N GLN A 306 -0.64 7.17 -5.19
CA GLN A 306 -0.89 7.54 -6.57
C GLN A 306 -1.25 6.29 -7.38
N VAL A 307 -2.27 6.40 -8.22
CA VAL A 307 -2.58 5.37 -9.21
C VAL A 307 -1.55 5.50 -10.33
N ILE A 308 -0.77 4.45 -10.56
CA ILE A 308 0.33 4.45 -11.55
C ILE A 308 -0.13 4.01 -12.95
N ALA A 309 -1.17 3.21 -13.03
CA ALA A 309 -1.72 2.71 -14.29
C ALA A 309 -3.17 2.23 -14.14
N LYS A 310 -3.92 2.28 -15.23
CA LYS A 310 -5.22 1.63 -15.41
C LYS A 310 -5.12 0.61 -16.54
N TYR A 311 -5.68 -0.58 -16.34
CA TYR A 311 -5.70 -1.63 -17.35
C TYR A 311 -7.14 -1.93 -17.76
N ASP A 312 -7.41 -1.90 -19.06
CA ASP A 312 -8.69 -2.30 -19.66
C ASP A 312 -8.54 -3.68 -20.31
N PRO A 313 -9.08 -4.75 -19.70
CA PRO A 313 -9.00 -6.11 -20.25
C PRO A 313 -9.75 -6.30 -21.57
N SER A 314 -10.71 -5.42 -21.89
CA SER A 314 -11.50 -5.55 -23.12
C SER A 314 -10.76 -5.04 -24.36
N THR A 315 -9.85 -4.09 -24.17
CA THR A 315 -9.04 -3.48 -25.23
C THR A 315 -7.56 -3.84 -25.15
N ASP A 316 -7.14 -4.57 -24.11
CA ASP A 316 -5.73 -4.85 -23.77
C ASP A 316 -4.88 -3.58 -23.70
N LYS A 317 -5.46 -2.49 -23.18
CA LYS A 317 -4.80 -1.20 -23.03
C LYS A 317 -4.38 -0.95 -21.60
N MET A 318 -3.17 -0.40 -21.45
CA MET A 318 -2.64 0.06 -20.18
C MET A 318 -2.34 1.55 -20.27
N ASP A 319 -3.09 2.35 -19.51
CA ASP A 319 -2.96 3.79 -19.43
C ASP A 319 -2.17 4.15 -18.16
N PHE A 320 -0.93 4.60 -18.33
CA PHE A 320 -0.09 5.09 -17.23
C PHE A 320 -0.49 6.54 -16.87
N LEU A 321 -0.47 6.88 -15.58
CA LEU A 321 -1.02 8.14 -15.04
C LEU A 321 0.01 9.05 -14.37
#